data_AF-A0A4Y3HYY8-F1
#
_entry.id   AF-A0A4Y3HYY8-F1
#
_cell.length_a   1.000
_cell.length_b   1.000
_cell.length_c   1.000
_cell.angle_alpha   90.00
_cell.angle_beta   90.00
_cell.angle_gamma   90.00
#
_symmetry.space_group_name_H-M   'P 1'
#
loop_
_entity.id
_entity.type
_entity.pdbx_description
1 polymer ?
#
loop_
_entity_poly.entity_id
_entity_poly.type
_entity_poly.pdbx_seq_one_letter_code
_entity_poly.pdbx_strand_id
1 'polypeptide(L)'
;MMMRLISLLFFLLVSWQAGADPNIALLVKDEQIVPGQQVNLQFEATTKQYFMDGPQYSLPYVANAMVKQENKSTLSGYSFINDEKFTSQRWSIQVYPNKVGVYLIPSMTVTLTTANEDGNIVKTPLKTKPLALVVKAPSELKHESNYLVSSKVSVEDVWSSTSETAKKEYERGDIIQRTVTIKAEYTSTFMMPDFVPLAPEGVTVSLLEPALSSHYSRGEHSTTLVQHISYSIDKPGQYALGSEQVKWWNPDNNQLNTWKASAKSIDAGGVDYQKVLRLGMVFLSFMICIYLARLYLIKSKPTILIFSRLFSSHGAKWLNSCYSKASNKTNLRTPLLIDASNNEELVKYSLQSQFQKNERVGIWQRIRLYWSV
;
A
#
# COMPACT_ATOMS: atom_id res chain seq x y z
N MET A 1 -20.42 -98.31 -32.05
CA MET A 1 -21.84 -97.89 -31.98
C MET A 1 -21.81 -96.36 -31.83
N MET A 2 -21.72 -95.59 -32.93
CA MET A 2 -22.87 -95.09 -33.72
C MET A 2 -23.89 -94.46 -32.75
N MET A 3 -24.33 -93.20 -32.84
CA MET A 3 -24.65 -92.31 -33.98
C MET A 3 -25.47 -91.17 -33.28
N ARG A 4 -25.43 -89.86 -33.54
CA ARG A 4 -25.77 -89.04 -34.72
C ARG A 4 -25.51 -87.58 -34.30
N LEU A 5 -24.78 -86.75 -35.05
CA LEU A 5 -25.18 -86.07 -36.29
C LEU A 5 -26.18 -84.91 -36.08
N ILE A 6 -25.63 -83.69 -36.08
CA ILE A 6 -26.07 -82.48 -36.80
C ILE A 6 -27.52 -82.00 -36.60
N SER A 7 -27.67 -80.81 -36.00
CA SER A 7 -28.70 -79.85 -36.40
C SER A 7 -28.23 -78.41 -36.18
N LEU A 8 -28.16 -77.67 -37.29
CA LEU A 8 -28.33 -76.22 -37.51
C LEU A 8 -27.68 -75.25 -36.51
N LEU A 9 -26.65 -74.49 -36.90
CA LEU A 9 -26.68 -73.41 -37.92
C LEU A 9 -27.86 -72.44 -37.74
N PHE A 10 -27.78 -71.63 -36.69
CA PHE A 10 -28.43 -70.32 -36.59
C PHE A 10 -27.40 -69.38 -35.94
N PHE A 11 -26.49 -68.83 -36.74
CA PHE A 11 -26.60 -67.45 -37.23
C PHE A 11 -27.15 -66.48 -36.16
N LEU A 12 -26.31 -66.21 -35.17
CA LEU A 12 -26.18 -64.88 -34.60
C LEU A 12 -24.68 -64.67 -34.35
N LEU A 13 -23.99 -64.42 -35.46
CA LEU A 13 -23.04 -63.31 -35.50
C LEU A 13 -23.80 -62.10 -34.94
N VAL A 14 -23.80 -61.95 -33.63
CA VAL A 14 -23.80 -60.63 -33.04
C VAL A 14 -22.44 -60.10 -33.46
N SER A 15 -22.41 -59.55 -34.67
CA SER A 15 -21.38 -58.61 -35.07
C SER A 15 -21.36 -57.58 -33.96
N TRP A 16 -20.36 -57.71 -33.09
CA TRP A 16 -19.95 -56.64 -32.23
C TRP A 16 -19.51 -55.55 -33.22
N GLN A 17 -20.43 -54.70 -33.65
CA GLN A 17 -20.05 -53.37 -34.07
C GLN A 17 -19.59 -52.66 -32.79
N ALA A 18 -18.40 -53.02 -32.34
CA ALA A 18 -17.54 -52.08 -31.64
C ALA A 18 -16.98 -51.16 -32.72
N GLY A 19 -17.87 -50.37 -33.34
CA GLY A 19 -17.46 -49.10 -33.90
C GLY A 19 -16.76 -48.41 -32.75
N ALA A 20 -15.46 -48.19 -32.88
CA ALA A 20 -14.67 -47.67 -31.79
C ALA A 20 -15.02 -46.21 -31.59
N ASP A 21 -16.10 -46.00 -30.85
CA ASP A 21 -16.68 -44.70 -30.62
C ASP A 21 -15.59 -43.77 -30.06
N PRO A 22 -15.51 -42.54 -30.58
CA PRO A 22 -14.55 -41.60 -30.06
C PRO A 22 -14.82 -41.38 -28.56
N ASN A 23 -13.75 -41.20 -27.79
CA ASN A 23 -13.81 -40.95 -26.36
C ASN A 23 -13.17 -39.60 -26.04
N ILE A 24 -13.56 -39.00 -24.92
CA ILE A 24 -12.97 -37.76 -24.40
C ILE A 24 -12.62 -37.92 -22.91
N ALA A 25 -11.38 -37.64 -22.58
CA ALA A 25 -10.87 -37.57 -21.22
C ALA A 25 -10.60 -36.11 -20.83
N LEU A 26 -10.88 -35.78 -19.56
CA LEU A 26 -10.53 -34.52 -18.91
C LEU A 26 -9.48 -34.82 -17.84
N LEU A 27 -8.34 -34.13 -17.91
CA LEU A 27 -7.18 -34.29 -17.04
C LEU A 27 -6.86 -32.96 -16.37
N VAL A 28 -6.52 -33.02 -15.08
CA VAL A 28 -6.02 -31.90 -14.29
C VAL A 28 -4.79 -32.37 -13.54
N LYS A 29 -3.70 -31.60 -13.65
CA LYS A 29 -2.41 -31.97 -13.08
C LYS A 29 -2.29 -31.58 -11.59
N ASP A 30 -2.93 -30.49 -11.20
CA ASP A 30 -2.71 -29.85 -9.90
C ASP A 30 -3.66 -30.42 -8.83
N GLU A 31 -3.10 -31.04 -7.80
CA GLU A 31 -3.87 -31.60 -6.67
C GLU A 31 -4.18 -30.54 -5.59
N GLN A 32 -3.32 -29.53 -5.48
CA GLN A 32 -3.48 -28.42 -4.54
C GLN A 32 -3.49 -27.11 -5.31
N ILE A 33 -4.63 -26.43 -5.28
CA ILE A 33 -4.84 -25.18 -6.04
C ILE A 33 -4.95 -24.04 -5.03
N VAL A 34 -4.18 -22.98 -5.23
CA VAL A 34 -4.29 -21.76 -4.44
C VAL A 34 -5.16 -20.70 -5.14
N PRO A 35 -5.80 -19.78 -4.41
CA PRO A 35 -6.54 -18.68 -5.04
C PRO A 35 -5.63 -17.86 -5.97
N GLY A 36 -6.06 -17.63 -7.20
CA GLY A 36 -5.33 -16.91 -8.25
C GLY A 36 -4.47 -17.81 -9.15
N GLN A 37 -4.29 -19.10 -8.82
CA GLN A 37 -3.51 -20.03 -9.63
C GLN A 37 -4.20 -20.35 -10.95
N GLN A 38 -3.46 -20.36 -12.06
CA GLN A 38 -3.97 -20.90 -13.32
C GLN A 38 -4.09 -22.42 -13.23
N VAL A 39 -5.31 -22.94 -13.39
CA VAL A 39 -5.57 -24.37 -13.51
C VAL A 39 -5.76 -24.72 -14.98
N ASN A 40 -4.90 -25.58 -15.51
CA ASN A 40 -4.99 -26.04 -16.89
C ASN A 40 -5.86 -27.31 -16.96
N LEU A 41 -7.06 -27.16 -17.51
CA LEU A 41 -7.94 -28.27 -17.86
C LEU A 41 -7.51 -28.82 -19.21
N GLN A 42 -6.89 -30.00 -19.22
CA GLN A 42 -6.44 -30.64 -20.44
C GLN A 42 -7.49 -31.65 -20.91
N PHE A 43 -7.89 -31.53 -22.17
CA PHE A 43 -8.82 -32.43 -22.82
C PHE A 43 -8.05 -33.30 -23.81
N GLU A 44 -8.36 -34.58 -23.83
CA GLU A 44 -7.82 -35.53 -24.79
C GLU A 44 -8.97 -36.30 -25.42
N ALA A 45 -9.18 -36.09 -26.72
CA ALA A 45 -10.08 -36.88 -27.51
C ALA A 45 -9.31 -37.99 -28.21
N THR A 46 -9.84 -39.21 -28.22
CA THR A 46 -9.22 -40.37 -28.86
C THR A 46 -10.21 -41.13 -29.75
N THR A 47 -9.75 -41.59 -30.91
CA THR A 47 -10.53 -42.43 -31.85
C THR A 47 -9.61 -43.45 -32.52
N LYS A 48 -10.15 -44.61 -32.94
CA LYS A 48 -9.38 -45.58 -33.74
C LYS A 48 -9.20 -45.14 -35.19
N GLN A 49 -10.08 -44.26 -35.68
CA GLN A 49 -9.98 -43.65 -37.00
C GLN A 49 -9.13 -42.37 -36.93
N TYR A 50 -9.43 -41.39 -37.78
CA TYR A 50 -8.76 -40.09 -37.85
C TYR A 50 -9.77 -38.95 -37.68
N PHE A 51 -9.27 -37.82 -37.17
CA PHE A 51 -10.06 -36.59 -37.02
C PHE A 51 -10.07 -35.81 -38.34
N MET A 52 -11.25 -35.32 -38.71
CA MET A 52 -11.48 -34.51 -39.92
C MET A 52 -11.47 -33.01 -39.63
N ASP A 53 -11.70 -32.63 -38.37
CA ASP A 53 -11.69 -31.24 -37.91
C ASP A 53 -11.27 -31.18 -36.43
N GLY A 54 -11.07 -29.98 -35.90
CA GLY A 54 -10.88 -29.74 -34.48
C GLY A 54 -12.17 -29.97 -33.66
N PRO A 55 -12.03 -30.10 -32.32
CA PRO A 55 -13.16 -30.25 -31.42
C PRO A 55 -14.00 -28.97 -31.35
N GLN A 56 -15.32 -29.11 -31.39
CA GLN A 56 -16.28 -28.00 -31.28
C GLN A 56 -16.91 -28.00 -29.88
N TYR A 57 -16.78 -26.89 -29.15
CA TYR A 57 -17.29 -26.74 -27.77
C TYR A 57 -17.48 -25.26 -27.41
N SER A 58 -18.24 -25.01 -26.34
CA SER A 58 -18.33 -23.72 -25.68
C SER A 58 -17.57 -23.74 -24.34
N LEU A 59 -17.06 -22.58 -23.91
CA LEU A 59 -16.42 -22.48 -22.59
C LEU A 59 -17.48 -22.68 -21.49
N PRO A 60 -17.18 -23.48 -20.45
CA PRO A 60 -18.12 -23.68 -19.35
C PRO A 60 -18.21 -22.42 -18.49
N TYR A 61 -19.39 -22.18 -17.92
CA TYR A 61 -19.53 -21.24 -16.82
C TYR A 61 -19.12 -21.93 -15.52
N VAL A 62 -18.16 -21.34 -14.80
CA VAL A 62 -17.71 -21.80 -13.48
C VAL A 62 -17.92 -20.64 -12.50
N ALA A 63 -18.73 -20.86 -11.47
CA ALA A 63 -19.05 -19.80 -10.50
C ALA A 63 -17.79 -19.31 -9.78
N ASN A 64 -17.65 -17.99 -9.62
CA ASN A 64 -16.52 -17.32 -8.93
C ASN A 64 -15.13 -17.58 -9.53
N ALA A 65 -15.05 -18.10 -10.76
CA ALA A 65 -13.80 -18.31 -11.49
C ALA A 65 -13.91 -17.69 -12.88
N MET A 66 -12.78 -17.22 -13.40
CA MET A 66 -12.67 -16.83 -14.80
C MET A 66 -12.27 -18.05 -15.61
N VAL A 67 -12.95 -18.28 -16.73
CA VAL A 67 -12.63 -19.36 -17.67
C VAL A 67 -12.21 -18.74 -18.98
N LYS A 68 -11.02 -19.10 -19.47
CA LYS A 68 -10.47 -18.58 -20.71
C LYS A 68 -9.75 -19.68 -21.48
N GLN A 69 -9.69 -19.52 -22.78
CA GLN A 69 -8.82 -20.31 -23.63
C GLN A 69 -7.70 -19.40 -24.12
N GLU A 70 -6.52 -19.52 -23.50
CA GLU A 70 -5.35 -18.71 -23.86
C GLU A 70 -4.77 -19.15 -25.22
N ASN A 71 -4.90 -20.44 -25.56
CA ASN A 71 -4.50 -20.99 -26.85
C ASN A 71 -5.63 -21.77 -27.52
N LYS A 72 -5.98 -21.36 -28.74
CA LYS A 72 -7.00 -22.01 -29.58
C LYS A 72 -6.47 -23.19 -30.40
N SER A 73 -5.17 -23.46 -30.37
CA SER A 73 -4.58 -24.58 -31.09
C SER A 73 -5.01 -25.93 -30.51
N THR A 74 -5.34 -26.85 -31.41
CA THR A 74 -5.53 -28.27 -31.10
C THR A 74 -4.30 -29.02 -31.59
N LEU A 75 -3.73 -29.85 -30.72
CA LEU A 75 -2.57 -30.69 -31.03
C LEU A 75 -3.04 -32.08 -31.43
N SER A 76 -2.85 -32.45 -32.70
CA SER A 76 -3.09 -33.81 -33.17
C SER A 76 -1.85 -34.68 -32.94
N GLY A 77 -2.08 -35.95 -32.60
CA GLY A 77 -1.02 -36.91 -32.34
C GLY A 77 -1.58 -38.33 -32.17
N TYR A 78 -0.86 -39.14 -31.41
CA TYR A 78 -1.29 -40.47 -31.03
C TYR A 78 -1.27 -40.65 -29.52
N SER A 79 -2.13 -41.54 -29.04
CA SER A 79 -2.19 -42.00 -27.66
C SER A 79 -2.26 -43.52 -27.65
N PHE A 80 -1.68 -44.16 -26.64
CA PHE A 80 -1.72 -45.60 -26.48
C PHE A 80 -2.58 -45.93 -25.25
N ILE A 81 -3.66 -46.67 -25.47
CA ILE A 81 -4.58 -47.09 -24.41
C ILE A 81 -4.61 -48.61 -24.45
N ASN A 82 -4.17 -49.25 -23.36
CA ASN A 82 -4.05 -50.72 -23.28
C ASN A 82 -3.25 -51.33 -24.45
N ASP A 83 -2.09 -50.73 -24.77
CA ASP A 83 -1.21 -51.08 -25.90
C ASP A 83 -1.83 -50.97 -27.31
N GLU A 84 -3.06 -50.48 -27.44
CA GLU A 84 -3.70 -50.16 -28.72
C GLU A 84 -3.47 -48.68 -29.08
N LYS A 85 -3.13 -48.42 -30.34
CA LYS A 85 -2.83 -47.09 -30.86
C LYS A 85 -4.11 -46.37 -31.27
N PHE A 86 -4.34 -45.19 -30.71
CA PHE A 86 -5.44 -44.29 -31.06
C PHE A 86 -4.90 -42.99 -31.64
N THR A 87 -5.63 -42.42 -32.60
CA THR A 87 -5.42 -41.02 -33.00
C THR A 87 -5.96 -40.13 -31.88
N SER A 88 -5.21 -39.10 -31.50
CA SER A 88 -5.57 -38.21 -30.39
C SER A 88 -5.58 -36.74 -30.81
N GLN A 89 -6.52 -35.97 -30.29
CA GLN A 89 -6.51 -34.50 -30.29
C GLN A 89 -6.44 -33.99 -28.85
N ARG A 90 -5.53 -33.05 -28.58
CA ARG A 90 -5.36 -32.43 -27.26
C ARG A 90 -5.54 -30.93 -27.34
N TRP A 91 -6.30 -30.38 -26.39
CA TRP A 91 -6.48 -28.94 -26.22
C TRP A 91 -6.64 -28.61 -24.73
N SER A 92 -6.59 -27.33 -24.39
CA SER A 92 -6.66 -26.89 -23.00
C SER A 92 -7.56 -25.68 -22.82
N ILE A 93 -8.21 -25.62 -21.66
CA ILE A 93 -8.92 -24.44 -21.16
C ILE A 93 -8.31 -24.07 -19.80
N GLN A 94 -8.13 -22.80 -19.55
CA GLN A 94 -7.62 -22.26 -18.29
C GLN A 94 -8.78 -21.83 -17.39
N VAL A 95 -8.74 -22.25 -16.13
CA VAL A 95 -9.64 -21.79 -15.08
C VAL A 95 -8.82 -21.05 -14.03
N TYR A 96 -9.27 -19.86 -13.65
CA TYR A 96 -8.63 -19.02 -12.66
C TYR A 96 -9.60 -18.81 -11.47
N PRO A 97 -9.47 -19.60 -10.39
CA PRO A 97 -10.30 -19.46 -9.20
C PRO A 97 -9.73 -18.39 -8.26
N ASN A 98 -10.54 -17.39 -7.89
CA ASN A 98 -10.03 -16.22 -7.14
C ASN A 98 -10.21 -16.30 -5.62
N LYS A 99 -10.93 -17.30 -5.12
CA LYS A 99 -11.28 -17.43 -3.71
C LYS A 99 -11.04 -18.86 -3.23
N VAL A 100 -10.88 -19.02 -1.93
CA VAL A 100 -10.90 -20.34 -1.29
C VAL A 100 -12.30 -20.94 -1.42
N GLY A 101 -12.38 -22.22 -1.77
CA GLY A 101 -13.65 -22.91 -1.91
C GLY A 101 -13.59 -24.13 -2.82
N VAL A 102 -14.76 -24.69 -3.10
CA VAL A 102 -14.92 -25.78 -4.05
C VAL A 102 -15.52 -25.23 -5.33
N TYR A 103 -14.87 -25.51 -6.46
CA TYR A 103 -15.26 -25.07 -7.79
C TYR A 103 -15.75 -26.26 -8.59
N LEU A 104 -16.99 -26.20 -9.07
CA LEU A 104 -17.57 -27.25 -9.90
C LEU A 104 -17.41 -26.89 -11.37
N ILE A 105 -16.63 -27.70 -12.09
CA ILE A 105 -16.57 -27.68 -13.55
C ILE A 105 -17.72 -28.56 -14.05
N PRO A 106 -18.71 -27.98 -14.76
CA PRO A 106 -19.85 -28.73 -15.24
C PRO A 106 -19.44 -29.72 -16.35
N SER A 107 -20.27 -30.72 -16.58
CA SER A 107 -20.14 -31.58 -17.77
C SER A 107 -20.26 -30.71 -19.03
N MET A 108 -19.29 -30.85 -19.94
CA MET A 108 -19.23 -30.11 -21.18
C MET A 108 -19.58 -31.01 -22.35
N THR A 109 -20.38 -30.51 -23.29
CA THR A 109 -20.59 -31.18 -24.57
C THR A 109 -19.48 -30.74 -25.54
N VAL A 110 -18.76 -31.72 -26.08
CA VAL A 110 -17.73 -31.53 -27.10
C VAL A 110 -18.11 -32.37 -28.31
N THR A 111 -18.27 -31.73 -29.46
CA THR A 111 -18.55 -32.42 -30.72
C THR A 111 -17.24 -32.69 -31.44
N LEU A 112 -16.96 -33.97 -31.67
CA LEU A 112 -15.79 -34.42 -32.42
C LEU A 112 -16.20 -34.74 -33.85
N THR A 113 -15.35 -34.38 -34.81
CA THR A 113 -15.56 -34.70 -36.22
C THR A 113 -14.54 -35.76 -36.64
N THR A 114 -14.99 -36.98 -36.88
CA THR A 114 -14.15 -38.14 -37.23
C THR A 114 -14.60 -38.76 -38.55
N ALA A 115 -13.73 -39.53 -39.17
CA ALA A 115 -14.14 -40.43 -40.25
C ALA A 115 -14.75 -41.71 -39.66
N ASN A 116 -15.83 -42.22 -40.27
CA ASN A 116 -16.30 -43.57 -40.00
C ASN A 116 -15.52 -44.61 -40.82
N GLU A 117 -15.88 -45.89 -40.70
CA GLU A 117 -15.23 -46.99 -41.42
C GLU A 117 -15.30 -46.85 -42.95
N ASP A 118 -16.35 -46.21 -43.47
CA ASP A 118 -16.54 -45.93 -44.90
C ASP A 118 -15.83 -44.64 -45.37
N GLY A 119 -15.14 -43.92 -44.48
CA GLY A 119 -14.48 -42.64 -44.77
C GLY A 119 -15.42 -41.42 -44.82
N ASN A 120 -16.70 -41.59 -44.46
CA ASN A 120 -17.65 -40.48 -44.34
C ASN A 120 -17.40 -39.67 -43.08
N ILE A 121 -17.68 -38.36 -43.16
CA ILE A 121 -17.56 -37.44 -42.02
C ILE A 121 -18.72 -37.67 -41.05
N VAL A 122 -18.40 -37.99 -39.80
CA VAL A 122 -19.37 -38.15 -38.72
C VAL A 122 -19.06 -37.14 -37.61
N LYS A 123 -20.12 -36.52 -37.10
CA LYS A 123 -20.05 -35.61 -35.94
C LYS A 123 -20.64 -36.30 -34.73
N THR A 124 -19.80 -36.56 -33.72
CA THR A 124 -20.20 -37.28 -32.52
C THR A 124 -20.16 -36.33 -31.30
N PRO A 125 -21.30 -35.97 -30.71
CA PRO A 125 -21.34 -35.20 -29.49
C PRO A 125 -21.01 -36.10 -28.29
N LEU A 126 -19.96 -35.76 -27.55
CA LEU A 126 -19.55 -36.43 -26.32
C LEU A 126 -19.69 -35.50 -25.13
N LYS A 127 -19.87 -36.07 -23.94
CA LYS A 127 -19.92 -35.32 -22.69
C LYS A 127 -18.72 -35.65 -21.81
N THR A 128 -18.07 -34.62 -21.28
CA THR A 128 -17.05 -34.80 -20.25
C THR A 128 -17.69 -35.11 -18.91
N LYS A 129 -16.95 -35.79 -18.04
CA LYS A 129 -17.36 -35.97 -16.64
C LYS A 129 -17.24 -34.63 -15.91
N PRO A 130 -18.20 -34.26 -15.05
CA PRO A 130 -18.04 -33.09 -14.19
C PRO A 130 -16.85 -33.29 -13.25
N LEU A 131 -16.18 -32.21 -12.89
CA LEU A 131 -14.98 -32.23 -12.04
C LEU A 131 -15.10 -31.19 -10.93
N ALA A 132 -14.75 -31.56 -9.71
CA ALA A 132 -14.65 -30.63 -8.59
C ALA A 132 -13.18 -30.28 -8.34
N LEU A 133 -12.88 -28.98 -8.27
CA LEU A 133 -11.57 -28.47 -7.86
C LEU A 133 -11.68 -27.93 -6.44
N VAL A 134 -10.67 -28.21 -5.61
CA VAL A 134 -10.61 -27.73 -4.23
C VAL A 134 -9.51 -26.69 -4.12
N VAL A 135 -9.89 -25.45 -3.81
CA VAL A 135 -8.98 -24.31 -3.74
C VAL A 135 -8.76 -23.95 -2.27
N LYS A 136 -7.51 -23.99 -1.82
CA LYS A 136 -7.12 -23.73 -0.43
C LYS A 136 -6.00 -22.71 -0.39
N ALA A 137 -6.09 -21.77 0.56
CA ALA A 137 -5.00 -20.85 0.84
C ALA A 137 -4.01 -21.50 1.83
N PRO A 138 -2.72 -21.57 1.50
CA PRO A 138 -1.65 -21.90 2.44
C PRO A 138 -1.66 -20.95 3.65
N SER A 139 -1.10 -21.40 4.77
CA SER A 139 -1.00 -20.61 6.01
C SER A 139 -0.33 -19.26 5.79
N GLU A 140 0.70 -19.24 4.94
CA GLU A 140 1.53 -18.09 4.59
C GLU A 140 0.72 -17.00 3.89
N LEU A 141 -0.33 -17.36 3.17
CA LEU A 141 -1.16 -16.43 2.39
C LEU A 141 -2.37 -15.90 3.17
N LYS A 142 -2.66 -16.40 4.37
CA LYS A 142 -3.88 -16.03 5.13
C LYS A 142 -3.97 -14.54 5.47
N HIS A 143 -2.83 -13.88 5.65
CA HIS A 143 -2.73 -12.46 5.99
C HIS A 143 -2.16 -11.62 4.85
N GLU A 144 -1.89 -12.24 3.70
CA GLU A 144 -1.33 -11.56 2.56
C GLU A 144 -2.45 -11.12 1.63
N SER A 145 -2.42 -9.83 1.30
CA SER A 145 -3.28 -9.22 0.29
C SER A 145 -2.40 -8.75 -0.87
N ASN A 146 -2.93 -8.82 -2.10
CA ASN A 146 -2.26 -8.32 -3.30
C ASN A 146 -0.94 -9.07 -3.61
N TYR A 147 -1.06 -10.37 -3.84
CA TYR A 147 0.02 -11.22 -4.33
C TYR A 147 -0.36 -11.85 -5.68
N LEU A 148 0.64 -12.13 -6.49
CA LEU A 148 0.48 -12.94 -7.70
C LEU A 148 0.62 -14.42 -7.39
N VAL A 149 0.04 -15.27 -8.24
CA VAL A 149 0.39 -16.69 -8.25
C VAL A 149 1.09 -16.99 -9.57
N SER A 150 2.34 -17.43 -9.48
CA SER A 150 3.17 -17.69 -10.65
C SER A 150 4.38 -18.54 -10.25
N SER A 151 4.76 -19.50 -11.10
CA SER A 151 5.99 -20.30 -10.91
C SER A 151 7.25 -19.42 -10.91
N LYS A 152 7.26 -18.34 -11.70
CA LYS A 152 8.40 -17.47 -11.87
C LYS A 152 7.98 -16.05 -12.22
N VAL A 153 8.50 -15.10 -11.45
CA VAL A 153 8.33 -13.67 -11.70
C VAL A 153 9.69 -13.02 -11.86
N SER A 154 9.83 -12.17 -12.87
CA SER A 154 10.97 -11.27 -13.05
C SER A 154 10.47 -9.84 -13.14
N VAL A 155 11.08 -8.95 -12.35
CA VAL A 155 10.78 -7.52 -12.37
C VAL A 155 12.01 -6.76 -12.84
N GLU A 156 11.84 -5.96 -13.88
CA GLU A 156 12.82 -5.01 -14.36
C GLU A 156 12.33 -3.59 -14.01
N ASP A 157 13.20 -2.78 -13.41
CA ASP A 157 12.88 -1.45 -12.92
C ASP A 157 13.92 -0.45 -13.43
N VAL A 158 13.54 0.31 -14.46
CA VAL A 158 14.43 1.22 -15.17
C VAL A 158 14.01 2.65 -14.91
N TRP A 159 14.96 3.45 -14.41
CA TRP A 159 14.78 4.88 -14.20
C TRP A 159 15.44 5.66 -15.33
N SER A 160 14.70 6.58 -15.95
CA SER A 160 15.23 7.56 -16.90
C SER A 160 14.97 8.98 -16.41
N SER A 161 15.89 9.88 -16.72
CA SER A 161 15.68 11.33 -16.59
C SER A 161 15.76 11.95 -17.97
N THR A 162 14.97 13.00 -18.22
CA THR A 162 15.03 13.76 -19.48
C THR A 162 16.41 14.39 -19.71
N SER A 163 17.24 14.53 -18.66
CA SER A 163 18.68 14.79 -18.79
C SER A 163 19.45 13.47 -18.91
N GLU A 164 20.20 13.29 -20.00
CA GLU A 164 21.04 12.11 -20.32
C GLU A 164 22.10 11.74 -19.27
N THR A 165 22.25 12.55 -18.23
CA THR A 165 23.07 12.27 -17.05
C THR A 165 22.16 12.30 -15.83
N ALA A 166 22.30 11.29 -14.95
CA ALA A 166 21.68 11.33 -13.64
C ALA A 166 22.16 12.59 -12.91
N LYS A 167 21.37 13.66 -12.96
CA LYS A 167 21.66 14.88 -12.20
C LYS A 167 21.69 14.49 -10.73
N LYS A 168 22.77 14.88 -10.03
CA LYS A 168 22.87 14.69 -8.57
C LYS A 168 21.89 15.58 -7.81
N GLU A 169 21.48 16.68 -8.43
CA GLU A 169 20.57 17.68 -7.87
C GLU A 169 19.45 17.90 -8.88
N TYR A 170 18.22 17.75 -8.41
CA TYR A 170 17.01 18.01 -9.16
C TYR A 170 16.47 19.39 -8.80
N GLU A 171 15.65 19.96 -9.66
CA GLU A 171 14.97 21.23 -9.40
C GLU A 171 13.45 21.08 -9.45
N ARG A 172 12.76 22.10 -8.95
CA ARG A 172 11.30 22.18 -9.08
C ARG A 172 10.91 22.18 -10.56
N GLY A 173 10.00 21.29 -10.93
CA GLY A 173 9.53 21.10 -12.31
C GLY A 173 10.30 20.02 -13.07
N ASP A 174 11.38 19.48 -12.52
CA ASP A 174 12.05 18.32 -13.12
C ASP A 174 11.11 17.11 -13.08
N ILE A 175 11.16 16.34 -14.18
CA ILE A 175 10.39 15.11 -14.35
C ILE A 175 11.33 13.92 -14.38
N ILE A 176 11.03 12.92 -13.57
CA ILE A 176 11.72 11.65 -13.52
C ILE A 176 10.78 10.59 -14.06
N GLN A 177 11.26 9.80 -15.01
CA GLN A 177 10.50 8.71 -15.59
C GLN A 177 10.98 7.38 -15.04
N ARG A 178 10.05 6.45 -14.86
CA ARG A 178 10.31 5.09 -14.42
C ARG A 178 9.47 4.15 -15.25
N THR A 179 10.10 3.09 -15.75
CA THR A 179 9.41 1.99 -16.42
C THR A 179 9.63 0.73 -15.61
N VAL A 180 8.53 0.13 -15.15
CA VAL A 180 8.54 -1.14 -14.42
C VAL A 180 7.93 -2.21 -15.31
N THR A 181 8.71 -3.24 -15.61
CA THR A 181 8.27 -4.39 -16.41
C THR A 181 8.19 -5.61 -15.50
N ILE A 182 6.98 -6.13 -15.30
CA ILE A 182 6.72 -7.35 -14.52
C ILE A 182 6.37 -8.46 -15.50
N LYS A 183 7.19 -9.51 -15.55
CA LYS A 183 6.90 -10.72 -16.31
C LYS A 183 6.63 -11.88 -15.37
N ALA A 184 5.56 -12.60 -15.61
CA ALA A 184 5.12 -13.73 -14.77
C ALA A 184 4.70 -14.92 -15.65
N GLU A 185 5.08 -16.12 -15.25
CA GLU A 185 4.72 -17.37 -15.92
C GLU A 185 3.40 -17.95 -15.37
N TYR A 186 2.64 -18.64 -16.24
CA TYR A 186 1.38 -19.30 -15.90
C TYR A 186 0.36 -18.41 -15.16
N THR A 187 0.21 -17.18 -15.62
CA THR A 187 -0.77 -16.22 -15.09
C THR A 187 -1.46 -15.46 -16.21
N SER A 188 -2.70 -15.04 -16.00
CA SER A 188 -3.45 -14.24 -16.99
C SER A 188 -3.16 -12.75 -16.84
N THR A 189 -3.40 -11.98 -17.90
CA THR A 189 -3.34 -10.50 -17.85
C THR A 189 -4.24 -9.90 -16.77
N PHE A 190 -5.39 -10.53 -16.51
CA PHE A 190 -6.34 -10.09 -15.47
C PHE A 190 -5.87 -10.36 -14.04
N MET A 191 -4.86 -11.23 -13.87
CA MET A 191 -4.29 -11.55 -12.56
C MET A 191 -3.04 -10.74 -12.27
N MET A 192 -2.55 -9.94 -13.22
CA MET A 192 -1.41 -9.06 -12.99
C MET A 192 -1.76 -7.99 -11.95
N PRO A 193 -0.79 -7.55 -11.14
CA PRO A 193 -1.06 -6.65 -10.04
C PRO A 193 -1.14 -5.22 -10.54
N ASP A 194 -1.93 -4.38 -9.87
CA ASP A 194 -1.89 -2.94 -10.09
C ASP A 194 -0.61 -2.37 -9.45
N PHE A 195 0.32 -1.91 -10.28
CA PHE A 195 1.57 -1.31 -9.80
C PHE A 195 1.37 0.20 -9.58
N VAL A 196 0.98 0.56 -8.36
CA VAL A 196 0.78 1.96 -7.95
C VAL A 196 1.89 2.38 -7.00
N PRO A 197 2.79 3.29 -7.42
CA PRO A 197 3.89 3.76 -6.58
C PRO A 197 3.39 4.74 -5.52
N LEU A 198 4.19 4.90 -4.46
CA LEU A 198 3.92 5.90 -3.42
C LEU A 198 4.21 7.32 -3.96
N ALA A 199 3.36 8.28 -3.57
CA ALA A 199 3.53 9.69 -3.89
C ALA A 199 3.87 10.49 -2.62
N PRO A 200 5.16 10.77 -2.34
CA PRO A 200 5.55 11.63 -1.22
C PRO A 200 4.99 13.06 -1.36
N GLU A 201 4.76 13.74 -0.24
CA GLU A 201 4.34 15.14 -0.29
C GLU A 201 5.40 16.00 -1.00
N GLY A 202 4.99 16.74 -2.04
CA GLY A 202 5.91 17.55 -2.84
C GLY A 202 6.33 16.90 -4.16
N VAL A 203 5.89 15.67 -4.42
CA VAL A 203 6.03 14.98 -5.71
C VAL A 203 4.66 14.53 -6.23
N THR A 204 4.32 14.95 -7.44
CA THR A 204 3.13 14.45 -8.15
C THR A 204 3.49 13.24 -9.00
N VAL A 205 2.69 12.17 -8.89
CA VAL A 205 2.86 10.93 -9.65
C VAL A 205 1.77 10.84 -10.71
N SER A 206 2.17 10.64 -11.96
CA SER A 206 1.29 10.36 -13.08
C SER A 206 1.58 8.98 -13.64
N LEU A 207 0.54 8.14 -13.74
CA LEU A 207 0.62 6.80 -14.34
C LEU A 207 -0.02 6.81 -15.72
N LEU A 208 0.63 6.16 -16.68
CA LEU A 208 -0.03 5.76 -17.92
C LEU A 208 -0.79 4.45 -17.72
N GLU A 209 -1.75 4.16 -18.60
CA GLU A 209 -2.41 2.85 -18.60
C GLU A 209 -1.36 1.73 -18.79
N PRO A 210 -1.41 0.66 -17.98
CA PRO A 210 -0.45 -0.43 -18.07
C PRO A 210 -0.61 -1.18 -19.40
N ALA A 211 0.51 -1.40 -20.10
CA ALA A 211 0.52 -2.24 -21.28
C ALA A 211 0.62 -3.71 -20.87
N LEU A 212 -0.45 -4.46 -21.12
CA LEU A 212 -0.54 -5.89 -20.82
C LEU A 212 -0.43 -6.74 -22.08
N SER A 213 0.39 -7.77 -22.02
CA SER A 213 0.53 -8.76 -23.09
C SER A 213 0.64 -10.16 -22.52
N SER A 214 0.15 -11.15 -23.27
CA SER A 214 0.27 -12.57 -22.95
C SER A 214 0.80 -13.30 -24.17
N HIS A 215 1.69 -14.26 -23.92
CA HIS A 215 2.30 -15.12 -24.91
C HIS A 215 2.11 -16.58 -24.51
N TYR A 216 1.55 -17.38 -25.42
CA TYR A 216 1.36 -18.81 -25.24
C TYR A 216 2.09 -19.57 -26.34
N SER A 217 3.01 -20.45 -25.97
CA SER A 217 3.76 -21.27 -26.92
C SER A 217 3.94 -22.68 -26.38
N ARG A 218 3.44 -23.68 -27.10
CA ARG A 218 3.63 -25.12 -26.80
C ARG A 218 3.38 -25.53 -25.33
N GLY A 219 2.45 -24.86 -24.65
CA GLY A 219 2.10 -25.15 -23.25
C GLY A 219 2.80 -24.27 -22.22
N GLU A 220 3.76 -23.45 -22.65
CA GLU A 220 4.31 -22.36 -21.84
C GLU A 220 3.43 -21.12 -22.01
N HIS A 221 3.09 -20.49 -20.88
CA HIS A 221 2.32 -19.26 -20.83
C HIS A 221 3.12 -18.23 -20.04
N SER A 222 3.32 -17.04 -20.61
CA SER A 222 3.90 -15.91 -19.90
C SER A 222 3.12 -14.64 -20.17
N THR A 223 3.01 -13.81 -19.15
CA THR A 223 2.30 -12.54 -19.18
C THR A 223 3.25 -11.43 -18.74
N THR A 224 3.17 -10.30 -19.44
CA THR A 224 4.00 -9.12 -19.18
C THR A 224 3.11 -7.90 -18.94
N LEU A 225 3.38 -7.18 -17.86
CA LEU A 225 2.85 -5.86 -17.54
C LEU A 225 3.98 -4.86 -17.64
N VAL A 226 3.79 -3.81 -18.44
CA VAL A 226 4.71 -2.66 -18.50
C VAL A 226 3.98 -1.43 -17.96
N GLN A 227 4.50 -0.86 -16.89
CA GLN A 227 3.98 0.33 -16.24
C GLN A 227 4.93 1.50 -16.43
N HIS A 228 4.46 2.55 -17.10
CA HIS A 228 5.17 3.83 -17.20
C HIS A 228 4.69 4.79 -16.14
N ILE A 229 5.63 5.41 -15.43
CA ILE A 229 5.38 6.32 -14.31
C ILE A 229 6.21 7.58 -14.53
N SER A 230 5.59 8.74 -14.33
CA SER A 230 6.26 10.03 -14.31
C SER A 230 6.12 10.67 -12.93
N TYR A 231 7.22 11.10 -12.35
CA TYR A 231 7.30 11.83 -11.10
C TYR A 231 7.67 13.28 -11.39
N SER A 232 6.79 14.22 -11.06
CA SER A 232 7.02 15.67 -11.16
C SER A 232 7.38 16.22 -9.79
N ILE A 233 8.51 16.92 -9.70
CA ILE A 233 8.96 17.54 -8.45
C ILE A 233 8.29 18.90 -8.28
N ASP A 234 7.35 19.02 -7.36
CA ASP A 234 6.55 20.25 -7.21
C ASP A 234 7.11 21.20 -6.15
N LYS A 235 7.82 20.65 -5.15
CA LYS A 235 8.41 21.40 -4.04
C LYS A 235 9.90 21.07 -3.87
N PRO A 236 10.70 22.02 -3.34
CA PRO A 236 12.06 21.74 -2.87
C PRO A 236 12.06 20.77 -1.68
N GLY A 237 13.05 19.88 -1.61
CA GLY A 237 13.16 18.89 -0.53
C GLY A 237 13.92 17.63 -0.92
N GLN A 238 14.06 16.73 0.05
CA GLN A 238 14.65 15.40 -0.16
C GLN A 238 13.54 14.35 -0.18
N TYR A 239 13.54 13.54 -1.23
CA TYR A 239 12.53 12.53 -1.49
C TYR A 239 13.18 11.16 -1.66
N ALA A 240 12.48 10.11 -1.22
CA ALA A 240 12.80 8.74 -1.57
C ALA A 240 11.66 8.22 -2.45
N LEU A 241 11.93 8.04 -3.74
CA LEU A 241 10.97 7.46 -4.68
C LEU A 241 11.22 5.96 -4.82
N GLY A 242 10.16 5.21 -5.10
CA GLY A 242 10.20 3.76 -5.14
C GLY A 242 9.96 3.12 -3.77
N SER A 243 10.60 1.98 -3.51
CA SER A 243 10.41 1.10 -2.33
C SER A 243 9.16 0.22 -2.36
N GLU A 244 8.47 0.13 -3.50
CA GLU A 244 7.37 -0.81 -3.67
C GLU A 244 7.88 -2.25 -3.64
N GLN A 245 6.96 -3.16 -3.35
CA GLN A 245 7.23 -4.58 -3.35
C GLN A 245 6.24 -5.30 -4.25
N VAL A 246 6.73 -6.29 -4.98
CA VAL A 246 5.91 -7.24 -5.74
C VAL A 246 6.03 -8.58 -5.05
N LYS A 247 4.91 -9.10 -4.55
CA LYS A 247 4.83 -10.40 -3.89
C LYS A 247 4.22 -11.42 -4.84
N TRP A 248 4.76 -12.65 -4.84
CA TRP A 248 4.13 -13.75 -5.55
C TRP A 248 4.30 -15.07 -4.82
N TRP A 249 3.25 -15.88 -4.85
CA TRP A 249 3.28 -17.27 -4.44
C TRP A 249 3.72 -18.14 -5.60
N ASN A 250 4.74 -18.96 -5.37
CA ASN A 250 5.15 -20.00 -6.31
C ASN A 250 4.49 -21.33 -5.90
N PRO A 251 3.54 -21.86 -6.71
CA PRO A 251 2.86 -23.12 -6.41
C PRO A 251 3.76 -24.36 -6.57
N ASP A 252 4.85 -24.28 -7.34
CA ASP A 252 5.73 -25.44 -7.59
C ASP A 252 6.59 -25.78 -6.37
N ASN A 253 7.00 -24.77 -5.60
CA ASN A 253 7.83 -24.94 -4.41
C ASN A 253 7.14 -24.52 -3.11
N ASN A 254 5.88 -24.08 -3.18
CA ASN A 254 5.07 -23.61 -2.05
C ASN A 254 5.76 -22.50 -1.23
N GLN A 255 6.26 -21.47 -1.91
CA GLN A 255 6.94 -20.35 -1.26
C GLN A 255 6.39 -18.99 -1.69
N LEU A 256 6.23 -18.11 -0.71
CA LEU A 256 5.98 -16.69 -0.93
C LEU A 256 7.31 -15.99 -1.21
N ASN A 257 7.44 -15.42 -2.39
CA ASN A 257 8.59 -14.65 -2.81
C ASN A 257 8.24 -13.17 -2.84
N THR A 258 9.28 -12.33 -2.73
CA THR A 258 9.11 -10.87 -2.75
C THR A 258 10.27 -10.22 -3.47
N TRP A 259 9.95 -9.38 -4.45
CA TRP A 259 10.87 -8.43 -5.02
C TRP A 259 10.64 -7.07 -4.37
N LYS A 260 11.72 -6.35 -4.07
CA LYS A 260 11.68 -5.01 -3.49
C LYS A 260 12.39 -4.05 -4.44
N ALA A 261 11.71 -2.98 -4.81
CA ALA A 261 12.30 -1.90 -5.60
C ALA A 261 13.40 -1.20 -4.80
N SER A 262 14.50 -0.86 -5.46
CA SER A 262 15.53 0.00 -4.86
C SER A 262 14.99 1.42 -4.71
N ALA A 263 15.08 1.97 -3.51
CA ALA A 263 14.73 3.37 -3.26
C ALA A 263 15.69 4.30 -4.00
N LYS A 264 15.14 5.27 -4.75
CA LYS A 264 15.89 6.33 -5.41
C LYS A 264 15.78 7.62 -4.61
N SER A 265 16.88 7.99 -3.95
CA SER A 265 16.98 9.27 -3.23
C SER A 265 17.16 10.42 -4.22
N ILE A 266 16.36 11.45 -4.06
CA ILE A 266 16.35 12.66 -4.87
C ILE A 266 16.49 13.85 -3.94
N ASP A 267 17.46 14.71 -4.24
CA ASP A 267 17.59 16.01 -3.62
C ASP A 267 17.15 17.07 -4.62
N ALA A 268 15.99 17.68 -4.37
CA ALA A 268 15.42 18.74 -5.22
C ALA A 268 15.89 20.15 -4.81
N GLY A 269 16.91 20.23 -3.94
CA GLY A 269 17.43 21.48 -3.41
C GLY A 269 16.36 22.33 -2.74
N GLY A 270 16.71 23.60 -2.50
CA GLY A 270 15.79 24.65 -2.07
C GLY A 270 15.40 24.64 -0.58
N VAL A 271 15.24 25.84 -0.03
CA VAL A 271 14.70 26.03 1.32
C VAL A 271 13.20 26.13 1.20
N ASP A 272 12.46 25.31 1.94
CA ASP A 272 11.00 25.42 2.01
C ASP A 272 10.63 26.80 2.57
N TYR A 273 10.31 27.74 1.68
CA TYR A 273 9.99 29.13 2.03
C TYR A 273 8.83 29.19 3.02
N GLN A 274 7.91 28.23 3.03
CA GLN A 274 6.83 28.21 4.04
C GLN A 274 7.38 27.88 5.42
N LYS A 275 8.33 26.96 5.54
CA LYS A 275 9.01 26.68 6.82
C LYS A 275 9.86 27.86 7.26
N VAL A 276 10.62 28.48 6.36
CA VAL A 276 11.42 29.68 6.67
C VAL A 276 10.54 30.84 7.10
N LEU A 277 9.43 31.07 6.39
CA LEU A 277 8.46 32.12 6.72
C LEU A 277 7.81 31.86 8.09
N ARG A 278 7.41 30.62 8.40
CA ARG A 278 6.88 30.26 9.73
C ARG A 278 7.93 30.50 10.82
N LEU A 279 9.17 30.06 10.60
CA LEU A 279 10.26 30.27 11.54
C LEU A 279 10.54 31.77 11.76
N GLY A 280 10.52 32.54 10.67
CA GLY A 280 10.67 34.00 10.69
C GLY A 280 9.55 34.69 11.46
N MET A 281 8.28 34.26 11.29
CA MET A 281 7.15 34.78 12.06
C MET A 281 7.27 34.47 13.56
N VAL A 282 7.74 33.26 13.92
CA VAL A 282 8.00 32.89 15.32
C VAL A 282 9.14 33.74 15.91
N PHE A 283 10.21 33.97 15.15
CA PHE A 283 11.32 34.80 15.60
C PHE A 283 10.91 36.27 15.76
N LEU A 284 10.08 36.79 14.85
CA LEU A 284 9.52 38.14 14.92
C LEU A 284 8.60 38.29 16.14
N SER A 285 7.72 37.32 16.39
CA SER A 285 6.84 37.35 17.56
C SER A 285 7.64 37.30 18.87
N PHE A 286 8.71 36.50 18.92
CA PHE A 286 9.62 36.43 20.05
C PHE A 286 10.35 37.76 20.27
N MET A 287 10.83 38.40 19.21
CA MET A 287 11.44 39.73 19.28
C MET A 287 10.47 40.81 19.76
N ILE A 288 9.23 40.80 19.29
CA ILE A 288 8.16 41.70 19.76
C ILE A 288 7.87 41.47 21.24
N CYS A 289 7.76 40.21 21.68
CA CYS A 289 7.57 39.86 23.09
C CYS A 289 8.71 40.38 23.97
N ILE A 290 9.97 40.20 23.54
CA ILE A 290 11.14 40.73 24.26
C ILE A 290 11.10 42.27 24.32
N TYR A 291 10.76 42.93 23.21
CA TYR A 291 10.66 44.39 23.17
C TYR A 291 9.57 44.93 24.11
N LEU A 292 8.38 44.31 24.10
CA LEU A 292 7.28 44.65 25.02
C LEU A 292 7.66 44.38 26.48
N ALA A 293 8.32 43.26 26.78
CA ALA A 293 8.82 42.96 28.12
C ALA A 293 9.85 44.00 28.57
N ARG A 294 10.73 44.44 27.68
CA ARG A 294 11.71 45.51 27.97
C ARG A 294 11.03 46.85 28.25
N LEU A 295 10.02 47.22 27.46
CA LEU A 295 9.23 48.43 27.70
C LEU A 295 8.50 48.36 29.05
N TYR A 296 7.91 47.20 29.37
CA TYR A 296 7.26 46.97 30.66
C TYR A 296 8.24 47.09 31.83
N LEU A 297 9.44 46.52 31.71
CA LEU A 297 10.50 46.65 32.71
C LEU A 297 10.97 48.10 32.86
N ILE A 298 11.15 48.85 31.78
CA ILE A 298 11.54 50.27 31.86
C ILE A 298 10.46 51.10 32.57
N LYS A 299 9.17 50.87 32.26
CA LYS A 299 8.05 51.57 32.90
C LYS A 299 7.89 51.20 34.38
N SER A 300 8.24 49.97 34.77
CA SER A 300 8.15 49.47 36.16
C SER A 300 9.41 49.64 37.01
N LYS A 301 10.57 50.00 36.41
CA LYS A 301 11.79 50.38 37.16
C LYS A 301 11.54 51.38 38.30
N PRO A 302 10.77 52.48 38.14
CA PRO A 302 10.52 53.40 39.25
C PRO A 302 9.72 52.76 40.39
N THR A 303 8.79 51.84 40.14
CA THR A 303 7.98 51.20 41.19
C THR A 303 8.76 50.11 41.93
N ILE A 304 9.57 49.32 41.22
CA ILE A 304 10.42 48.27 41.79
C ILE A 304 11.54 48.87 42.66
N LEU A 305 12.15 49.99 42.24
CA LEU A 305 13.17 50.70 43.03
C LEU A 305 12.62 51.32 44.33
N ILE A 306 11.35 51.72 44.35
CA ILE A 306 10.68 52.20 45.57
C ILE A 306 10.45 51.03 46.53
N PHE A 307 10.00 49.89 46.02
CA PHE A 307 9.70 48.70 46.81
C PHE A 307 10.97 48.07 47.42
N SER A 308 12.06 48.01 46.67
CA SER A 308 13.34 47.46 47.17
C SER A 308 14.02 48.37 48.21
N ARG A 309 13.85 49.69 48.12
CA ARG A 309 14.31 50.64 49.15
C ARG A 309 13.46 50.60 50.43
N LEU A 310 12.17 50.28 50.31
CA LEU A 310 11.27 50.03 51.44
C LEU A 310 11.73 48.82 52.27
N PHE A 311 12.20 47.76 51.61
CA PHE A 311 12.66 46.54 52.29
C PHE A 311 14.09 46.65 52.85
N SER A 312 14.98 47.44 52.25
CA SER A 312 16.40 47.48 52.63
C SER A 312 16.81 48.63 53.55
N SER A 313 16.00 49.69 53.71
CA SER A 313 16.40 50.85 54.54
C SER A 313 16.18 50.61 56.04
N HIS A 314 17.24 50.77 56.83
CA HIS A 314 17.20 50.71 58.30
C HIS A 314 17.12 52.13 58.90
N GLY A 315 16.11 52.37 59.74
CA GLY A 315 16.02 53.58 60.58
C GLY A 315 15.71 54.90 59.84
N ALA A 316 15.95 56.02 60.53
CA ALA A 316 15.55 57.40 60.21
C ALA A 316 15.83 57.89 58.77
N LYS A 317 16.70 57.22 58.01
CA LYS A 317 16.94 57.47 56.59
C LYS A 317 15.71 57.21 55.71
N TRP A 318 14.81 56.29 56.11
CA TRP A 318 13.54 56.03 55.40
C TRP A 318 12.57 57.20 55.53
N LEU A 319 12.35 57.69 56.76
CA LEU A 319 11.51 58.86 57.04
C LEU A 319 12.07 60.12 56.36
N ASN A 320 13.38 60.34 56.41
CA ASN A 320 14.01 61.46 55.72
C ASN A 320 13.88 61.36 54.19
N SER A 321 13.83 60.16 53.61
CA SER A 321 13.55 59.96 52.19
C SER A 321 12.07 60.17 51.81
N CYS A 322 11.13 59.94 52.74
CA CYS A 322 9.73 60.29 52.56
C CYS A 322 9.54 61.81 52.62
N TYR A 323 10.16 62.49 53.59
CA TYR A 323 10.10 63.94 53.75
C TYR A 323 10.85 64.71 52.66
N SER A 324 12.08 64.31 52.28
CA SER A 324 12.87 65.05 51.27
C SER A 324 12.28 64.98 49.86
N LYS A 325 11.37 64.03 49.60
CA LYS A 325 10.66 63.92 48.32
C LYS A 325 9.24 64.48 48.35
N ALA A 326 8.63 64.64 49.53
CA ALA A 326 7.40 65.40 49.68
C ALA A 326 7.62 66.88 49.36
N SER A 327 8.80 67.41 49.72
CA SER A 327 9.21 68.79 49.42
C SER A 327 9.46 69.05 47.93
N ASN A 328 9.74 68.02 47.13
CA ASN A 328 10.34 68.23 45.80
C ASN A 328 9.57 67.66 44.60
N LYS A 329 8.34 67.14 44.79
CA LYS A 329 7.44 66.83 43.66
C LYS A 329 5.98 67.04 44.02
N THR A 330 5.43 68.11 43.46
CA THR A 330 4.00 68.37 43.29
C THR A 330 3.31 67.23 42.53
N ASN A 331 2.09 66.93 43.00
CA ASN A 331 0.93 66.46 42.23
C ASN A 331 0.39 65.03 42.35
N LEU A 332 0.91 64.08 43.15
CA LEU A 332 0.13 62.82 43.34
C LEU A 332 0.31 62.04 44.65
N ARG A 333 1.12 62.50 45.62
CA ARG A 333 1.35 61.77 46.90
C ARG A 333 1.37 62.65 48.15
N THR A 334 1.02 63.93 48.01
CA THR A 334 0.96 64.91 49.10
C THR A 334 -0.17 64.68 50.11
N PRO A 335 -1.42 64.30 49.75
CA PRO A 335 -2.50 64.18 50.75
C PRO A 335 -2.28 63.01 51.73
N LEU A 336 -1.70 61.90 51.26
CA LEU A 336 -1.38 60.71 52.05
C LEU A 336 -0.35 60.97 53.16
N LEU A 337 0.58 61.91 52.95
CA LEU A 337 1.59 62.29 53.93
C LEU A 337 1.10 63.35 54.92
N ILE A 338 0.11 64.15 54.52
CA ILE A 338 -0.53 65.15 55.39
C ILE A 338 -1.45 64.46 56.40
N ASP A 339 -2.25 63.47 55.97
CA ASP A 339 -3.13 62.71 56.88
C ASP A 339 -2.36 61.90 57.92
N ALA A 340 -1.23 61.29 57.54
CA ALA A 340 -0.37 60.59 58.50
C ALA A 340 0.29 61.53 59.52
N SER A 341 0.50 62.81 59.16
CA SER A 341 1.05 63.83 60.07
C SER A 341 0.01 64.47 61.00
N ASN A 342 -1.27 64.37 60.67
CA ASN A 342 -2.38 64.88 61.49
C ASN A 342 -2.77 63.95 62.64
N ASN A 343 -2.30 62.70 62.64
CA ASN A 343 -2.52 61.77 63.73
C ASN A 343 -1.45 61.97 64.82
N GLU A 344 -1.74 62.88 65.76
CA GLU A 344 -0.83 63.24 66.86
C GLU A 344 -0.37 62.02 67.67
N GLU A 345 -1.22 61.00 67.87
CA GLU A 345 -0.85 59.80 68.61
C GLU A 345 0.20 58.96 67.88
N LEU A 346 0.08 58.81 66.56
CA LEU A 346 1.05 58.09 65.75
C LEU A 346 2.40 58.80 65.70
N VAL A 347 2.38 60.13 65.56
CA VAL A 347 3.60 60.94 65.58
C VAL A 347 4.29 60.82 66.94
N LYS A 348 3.53 60.97 68.03
CA LYS A 348 4.03 60.85 69.41
C LYS A 348 4.56 59.45 69.70
N TYR A 349 3.87 58.40 69.27
CA TYR A 349 4.31 57.01 69.42
C TYR A 349 5.58 56.70 68.60
N SER A 350 5.69 57.26 67.39
CA SER A 350 6.87 57.06 66.55
C SER A 350 8.11 57.76 67.12
N LEU A 351 7.96 58.99 67.63
CA LEU A 351 9.01 59.76 68.29
C LEU A 351 9.40 59.10 69.62
N GLN A 352 8.42 58.63 70.39
CA GLN A 352 8.66 57.92 71.65
C GLN A 352 9.38 56.59 71.39
N SER A 353 9.04 55.87 70.32
CA SER A 353 9.79 54.67 69.90
C SER A 353 11.22 55.00 69.45
N GLN A 354 11.44 56.17 68.83
CA GLN A 354 12.74 56.65 68.38
C GLN A 354 13.68 57.06 69.51
N PHE A 355 13.12 57.61 70.61
CA PHE A 355 13.89 58.15 71.72
C PHE A 355 14.03 57.18 72.90
N GLN A 356 13.08 56.27 73.16
CA GLN A 356 13.14 55.41 74.35
C GLN A 356 13.86 54.07 74.16
N LYS A 357 14.04 53.57 72.94
CA LYS A 357 14.83 52.36 72.68
C LYS A 357 15.49 52.44 71.32
N ASN A 358 16.79 52.21 71.26
CA ASN A 358 17.54 52.05 70.01
C ASN A 358 17.20 50.69 69.34
N GLU A 359 15.90 50.39 69.16
CA GLU A 359 15.38 49.15 68.61
C GLU A 359 14.76 49.37 67.21
N ARG A 360 14.92 48.37 66.34
CA ARG A 360 14.48 48.41 64.94
C ARG A 360 12.95 48.44 64.85
N VAL A 361 12.40 49.42 64.13
CA VAL A 361 10.99 49.38 63.68
C VAL A 361 10.79 48.15 62.78
N GLY A 362 9.94 47.22 63.21
CA GLY A 362 9.72 45.93 62.55
C GLY A 362 9.02 46.04 61.19
N ILE A 363 9.28 45.09 60.29
CA ILE A 363 8.72 45.04 58.92
C ILE A 363 7.19 45.15 58.92
N TRP A 364 6.52 44.49 59.86
CA TRP A 364 5.06 44.49 59.98
C TRP A 364 4.47 45.86 60.38
N GLN A 365 5.17 46.65 61.19
CA GLN A 365 4.73 48.00 61.55
C GLN A 365 4.82 48.95 60.34
N ARG A 366 5.84 48.77 59.48
CA ARG A 366 5.99 49.54 58.24
C ARG A 366 4.93 49.20 57.21
N ILE A 367 4.55 47.92 57.12
CA ILE A 367 3.45 47.47 56.24
C ILE A 367 2.12 48.01 56.77
N ARG A 368 1.87 47.95 58.09
CA ARG A 368 0.61 48.45 58.68
C ARG A 368 0.40 49.95 58.44
N LEU A 369 1.46 50.76 58.54
CA LEU A 369 1.40 52.20 58.22
C LEU A 369 1.11 52.50 56.74
N TYR A 370 1.47 51.59 55.83
CA TYR A 370 1.17 51.75 54.40
C TYR A 370 -0.26 51.34 54.05
N TRP A 371 -0.86 50.44 54.84
CA TRP A 371 -2.19 49.87 54.61
C TRP A 371 -3.28 50.47 55.50
N SER A 372 -2.95 51.26 56.52
CA SER A 372 -3.92 51.96 57.38
C SER A 372 -4.34 53.33 56.84
N VAL A 373 -4.18 53.57 55.53
CA VAL A 373 -4.73 54.72 54.79
C VAL A 373 -5.55 54.20 53.62
#